data_AF-A0A2V6ILL4-F1
#
_entry.id   AF-A0A2V6ILL4-F1
#
_cell.length_a   1.000
_cell.length_b   1.000
_cell.length_c   1.000
_cell.angle_alpha   90.00
_cell.angle_beta   90.00
_cell.angle_gamma   90.00
#
_symmetry.space_group_name_H-M   'P 1'
#
loop_
_entity.id
_entity.type
_entity.pdbx_description
1 polymer ?
#
loop_
_entity_poly.entity_id
_entity_poly.type
_entity_poly.pdbx_seq_one_letter_code
_entity_poly.pdbx_strand_id
1 'polypeptide(L)'
;EAYIFLRDALDFTTKQQKKLKGAAIRHVAGPELLEGVRQYALKEFGPMALSVLSHWGVACCEDIGHMVFNLIGAGIFGKTDEDSMDDFKAVYDFRDAFVKPFQPEPAVTGKKLSLGLPAPKAS
;
A
#
# COMPACT_ATOMS: atom_id res chain seq x y z
N GLU A 1 -16.47 -6.03 -3.49
CA GLU A 1 -15.29 -5.40 -4.13
C GLU A 1 -14.02 -5.62 -3.32
N ALA A 2 -13.98 -5.22 -2.05
CA ALA A 2 -12.82 -5.41 -1.17
C ALA A 2 -12.23 -6.84 -1.18
N TYR A 3 -13.06 -7.88 -1.08
CA TYR A 3 -12.62 -9.28 -1.13
C TYR A 3 -12.08 -9.71 -2.50
N ILE A 4 -12.59 -9.12 -3.59
CA ILE A 4 -12.09 -9.39 -4.94
C ILE A 4 -10.69 -8.78 -5.07
N PHE A 5 -10.56 -7.51 -4.69
CA PHE A 5 -9.29 -6.81 -4.62
C PHE A 5 -8.25 -7.58 -3.77
N LEU A 6 -8.64 -8.10 -2.60
CA LEU A 6 -7.75 -8.87 -1.74
C LEU A 6 -7.27 -10.17 -2.41
N ARG A 7 -8.16 -10.84 -3.15
CA ARG A 7 -7.80 -12.05 -3.92
C ARG A 7 -6.81 -11.71 -5.03
N ASP A 8 -7.04 -10.63 -5.77
CA ASP A 8 -6.15 -10.17 -6.84
C ASP A 8 -4.79 -9.71 -6.27
N ALA A 9 -4.79 -9.04 -5.13
CA ALA A 9 -3.57 -8.66 -4.41
C ALA A 9 -2.76 -9.88 -3.97
N LEU A 10 -3.42 -10.94 -3.47
CA LEU A 10 -2.74 -12.19 -3.12
C LEU A 10 -2.14 -12.86 -4.36
N ASP A 11 -2.88 -12.94 -5.46
CA ASP A 11 -2.37 -13.49 -6.73
C ASP A 11 -1.16 -12.66 -7.24
N PHE A 12 -1.24 -11.33 -7.14
CA PHE A 12 -0.12 -10.44 -7.45
C PHE A 12 1.10 -10.73 -6.58
N THR A 13 0.91 -10.88 -5.27
CA THR A 13 1.96 -11.16 -4.28
C THR A 13 2.64 -12.50 -4.57
N THR A 14 1.85 -13.55 -4.79
CA THR A 14 2.39 -14.86 -5.16
C THR A 14 3.18 -14.76 -6.46
N LYS A 15 2.62 -14.17 -7.53
CA LYS A 15 3.35 -13.99 -8.81
C LYS A 15 4.67 -13.23 -8.65
N GLN A 16 4.72 -12.20 -7.81
CA GLN A 16 5.95 -11.49 -7.46
C GLN A 16 6.97 -12.41 -6.77
N GLN A 17 6.54 -13.18 -5.77
CA GLN A 17 7.42 -14.13 -5.08
C GLN A 17 7.95 -15.22 -6.01
N LYS A 18 7.14 -15.73 -6.94
CA LYS A 18 7.56 -16.70 -7.99
C LYS A 18 8.75 -16.17 -8.77
N LYS A 19 8.70 -14.88 -9.15
CA LYS A 19 9.76 -14.22 -9.92
C LYS A 19 11.02 -13.97 -9.09
N LEU A 20 10.86 -13.64 -7.81
CA LEU A 20 11.97 -13.28 -6.92
C LEU A 20 12.70 -14.50 -6.34
N LYS A 21 11.97 -15.51 -5.86
CA LYS A 21 12.51 -16.62 -5.05
C LYS A 21 12.67 -17.95 -5.79
N GLY A 22 12.12 -18.08 -7.01
CA GLY A 22 12.27 -19.29 -7.84
C GLY A 22 11.46 -20.50 -7.35
N ALA A 23 10.49 -20.93 -8.16
CA ALA A 23 9.75 -22.20 -8.15
C ALA A 23 8.95 -22.65 -6.90
N ALA A 24 9.28 -22.25 -5.67
CA ALA A 24 8.55 -22.71 -4.48
C ALA A 24 7.72 -21.60 -3.85
N ILE A 25 6.54 -21.31 -4.43
CA ILE A 25 5.50 -20.58 -3.69
C ILE A 25 4.69 -21.62 -2.96
N ARG A 26 4.78 -21.61 -1.64
CA ARG A 26 4.04 -22.55 -0.81
C ARG A 26 3.12 -21.87 0.19
N HIS A 27 3.45 -20.63 0.59
CA HIS A 27 2.70 -19.87 1.57
C HIS A 27 3.11 -18.40 1.48
N VAL A 28 2.16 -17.49 1.72
CA VAL A 28 2.42 -16.05 1.83
C VAL A 28 2.07 -15.66 3.25
N ALA A 29 3.07 -15.22 4.01
CA ALA A 29 2.86 -14.78 5.39
C ALA A 29 2.09 -13.44 5.43
N GLY A 30 1.45 -13.13 6.56
CA GLY A 30 0.69 -11.89 6.75
C GLY A 30 1.42 -10.61 6.33
N PRO A 31 2.68 -10.38 6.75
CA PRO A 31 3.44 -9.19 6.37
C PRO A 31 3.77 -9.15 4.87
N GLU A 32 4.04 -10.31 4.26
CA GLU A 32 4.29 -10.40 2.82
C GLU A 32 3.04 -10.08 2.00
N LEU A 33 1.88 -10.57 2.47
CA LEU A 33 0.58 -10.24 1.86
C LEU A 33 0.27 -8.75 1.99
N LEU A 34 0.51 -8.15 3.17
CA LEU A 34 0.27 -6.73 3.40
C LEU A 34 1.13 -5.86 2.47
N GLU A 35 2.42 -6.17 2.32
CA GLU A 35 3.28 -5.45 1.38
C GLU A 35 2.78 -5.61 -0.06
N GLY A 36 2.34 -6.81 -0.44
CA GLY A 36 1.75 -7.07 -1.74
C GLY A 36 0.44 -6.30 -1.98
N VAL A 37 -0.42 -6.20 -0.97
CA VAL A 37 -1.65 -5.38 -0.98
C VAL A 37 -1.30 -3.92 -1.17
N ARG A 38 -0.31 -3.40 -0.44
CA ARG A 38 0.16 -2.02 -0.60
C ARG A 38 0.63 -1.75 -2.03
N GLN A 39 1.50 -2.59 -2.56
CA GLN A 39 2.03 -2.45 -3.92
C GLN A 39 0.93 -2.55 -4.97
N TYR A 40 0.00 -3.49 -4.80
CA TYR A 40 -1.10 -3.69 -5.73
C TYR A 40 -2.08 -2.50 -5.69
N ALA A 41 -2.44 -2.00 -4.51
CA ALA A 41 -3.30 -0.82 -4.36
C ALA A 41 -2.67 0.43 -5.01
N LEU A 42 -1.38 0.66 -4.79
CA LEU A 42 -0.65 1.77 -5.42
C LEU A 42 -0.58 1.62 -6.94
N LYS A 43 -0.46 0.39 -7.43
CA LYS A 43 -0.41 0.12 -8.88
C LYS A 43 -1.78 0.34 -9.54
N GLU A 44 -2.86 -0.08 -8.90
CA GLU A 44 -4.21 -0.03 -9.47
C GLU A 44 -4.86 1.36 -9.32
N PHE A 45 -4.70 1.98 -8.14
CA PHE A 45 -5.42 3.21 -7.78
C PHE A 45 -4.50 4.42 -7.58
N GLY A 46 -3.18 4.22 -7.53
CA GLY A 46 -2.21 5.29 -7.32
C GLY A 46 -2.53 6.15 -6.09
N PRO A 47 -2.67 7.48 -6.22
CA PRO A 47 -2.94 8.37 -5.10
C PRO A 47 -4.34 8.18 -4.49
N MET A 48 -5.26 7.49 -5.18
CA MET A 48 -6.60 7.20 -4.68
C MET A 48 -6.68 5.92 -3.85
N ALA A 49 -5.58 5.17 -3.72
CA ALA A 49 -5.56 3.89 -2.99
C ALA A 49 -6.15 4.01 -1.58
N LEU A 50 -5.78 5.04 -0.82
CA LEU A 50 -6.30 5.27 0.53
C LEU A 50 -7.82 5.48 0.54
N SER A 51 -8.33 6.30 -0.39
CA SER A 51 -9.76 6.62 -0.46
C SER A 51 -10.59 5.40 -0.84
N VAL A 52 -10.11 4.57 -1.76
CA VAL A 52 -10.78 3.33 -2.18
C VAL A 52 -10.82 2.32 -1.03
N LEU A 53 -9.69 2.10 -0.35
CA LEU A 53 -9.63 1.21 0.81
C LEU A 53 -10.56 1.70 1.94
N SER A 54 -10.54 3.00 2.23
CA SER A 54 -11.41 3.60 3.25
C SER A 54 -12.90 3.46 2.90
N HIS A 55 -13.27 3.59 1.62
CA HIS A 55 -14.65 3.41 1.17
C HIS A 55 -15.14 1.97 1.38
N TRP A 56 -14.24 1.00 1.31
CA TRP A 56 -14.55 -0.40 1.63
C TRP A 56 -14.53 -0.72 3.13
N GLY A 57 -14.25 0.27 3.98
CA GLY A 57 -14.11 0.09 5.42
C GLY A 57 -12.77 -0.49 5.85
N VAL A 58 -11.74 -0.42 5.01
CA VAL A 58 -10.38 -0.87 5.30
C VAL A 58 -9.53 0.35 5.63
N ALA A 59 -9.25 0.56 6.92
CA ALA A 59 -8.50 1.71 7.41
C ALA A 59 -7.11 1.35 7.95
N CYS A 60 -6.91 0.09 8.35
CA CYS A 60 -5.62 -0.40 8.84
C CYS A 60 -5.26 -1.79 8.33
N CYS A 61 -4.01 -2.21 8.61
CA CYS A 61 -3.52 -3.55 8.28
C CYS A 61 -4.35 -4.65 8.97
N GLU A 62 -4.88 -4.38 10.16
CA GLU A 62 -5.71 -5.34 10.90
C GLU A 62 -7.01 -5.64 10.17
N ASP A 63 -7.66 -4.64 9.56
CA ASP A 63 -8.88 -4.85 8.76
C ASP A 63 -8.64 -5.81 7.60
N ILE A 64 -7.47 -5.71 6.95
CA ILE A 64 -7.06 -6.65 5.89
C ILE A 64 -6.88 -8.05 6.49
N GLY A 65 -6.25 -8.18 7.66
CA GLY A 65 -6.12 -9.45 8.36
C GLY A 65 -7.49 -10.07 8.68
N HIS A 66 -8.45 -9.28 9.17
CA HIS A 66 -9.81 -9.74 9.40
C HIS A 66 -10.46 -10.29 8.12
N MET A 67 -10.28 -9.60 6.99
CA MET A 67 -10.75 -10.09 5.69
C MET A 67 -10.08 -11.41 5.26
N VAL A 68 -8.76 -11.54 5.49
CA VAL A 68 -8.00 -12.78 5.21
C VAL A 68 -8.54 -13.93 6.05
N PHE A 69 -8.74 -13.72 7.35
CA PHE A 69 -9.28 -14.74 8.25
C PHE A 69 -10.72 -15.12 7.90
N ASN A 70 -11.54 -14.19 7.44
CA ASN A 70 -12.87 -14.50 6.90
C ASN A 70 -12.78 -15.42 5.67
N LEU A 71 -11.82 -15.19 4.76
CA LEU A 71 -11.60 -16.04 3.59
C LEU A 71 -11.02 -17.42 3.95
N ILE A 72 -10.20 -17.50 5.00
CA ILE A 72 -9.74 -18.77 5.57
C ILE A 72 -10.95 -19.55 6.12
N GLY A 73 -11.81 -18.90 6.90
CA GLY A 73 -13.02 -19.51 7.45
C GLY A 73 -14.00 -19.99 6.38
N ALA A 74 -14.02 -19.32 5.23
CA ALA A 74 -14.81 -19.72 4.05
C ALA A 74 -14.16 -20.84 3.22
N GLY A 75 -12.96 -21.31 3.57
CA GLY A 75 -12.22 -22.35 2.83
C GLY A 75 -11.62 -21.88 1.50
N ILE A 76 -11.55 -20.57 1.28
CA ILE A 76 -10.98 -19.97 0.05
C ILE A 76 -9.46 -19.87 0.18
N PHE A 77 -8.97 -19.50 1.37
CA PHE A 77 -7.54 -19.44 1.68
C PHE A 77 -7.12 -20.58 2.61
N GLY A 78 -5.90 -21.07 2.40
CA GLY A 78 -5.25 -21.98 3.35
C GLY A 78 -4.63 -21.20 4.50
N LYS A 79 -4.66 -21.79 5.69
CA LYS A 79 -3.99 -21.29 6.89
C LYS A 79 -2.84 -22.21 7.27
N THR A 80 -1.74 -21.65 7.78
CA THR A 80 -0.74 -22.41 8.53
C THR A 80 -0.91 -22.18 10.04
N ASP A 81 -0.41 -23.10 10.86
CA ASP A 81 -0.43 -22.96 12.33
C ASP A 81 0.32 -21.71 12.83
N GLU A 82 1.23 -21.18 12.03
CA GLU A 82 2.01 -19.97 12.34
C GLU A 82 1.24 -18.68 12.03
N ASP A 83 0.21 -18.70 11.19
CA ASP A 83 -0.57 -17.50 10.83
C ASP A 83 -1.42 -17.00 12.01
N SER A 84 -1.08 -15.81 12.50
CA SER A 84 -1.81 -15.11 13.56
C SER A 84 -2.38 -13.78 13.07
N MET A 85 -3.41 -13.25 13.76
CA MET A 85 -3.82 -11.86 13.54
C MET A 85 -2.74 -10.86 13.97
N ASP A 86 -1.79 -11.29 14.80
CA ASP A 86 -0.68 -10.45 15.22
C ASP A 86 0.24 -10.07 14.04
N ASP A 87 0.37 -10.94 13.04
CA ASP A 87 1.10 -10.67 11.78
C ASP A 87 0.55 -9.47 11.00
N PHE A 88 -0.67 -9.04 11.31
CA PHE A 88 -1.33 -7.92 10.65
C PHE A 88 -1.32 -6.63 11.46
N LYS A 89 -0.83 -6.67 12.71
CA LYS A 89 -0.81 -5.48 13.57
C LYS A 89 0.37 -4.58 13.24
N ALA A 90 0.07 -3.29 13.08
CA ALA A 90 1.06 -2.21 12.99
C ALA A 90 2.21 -2.43 11.98
N VAL A 91 1.97 -3.19 10.90
CA VAL A 91 3.00 -3.47 9.87
C VAL A 91 3.40 -2.20 9.15
N TYR A 92 2.42 -1.38 8.74
CA TYR A 92 2.65 -0.04 8.23
C TYR A 92 1.43 0.87 8.46
N ASP A 93 1.67 2.18 8.45
CA ASP A 93 0.60 3.18 8.49
C ASP A 93 0.10 3.45 7.06
N PHE A 94 -1.23 3.48 6.88
CA PHE A 94 -1.85 3.67 5.56
C PHE A 94 -1.53 5.05 4.97
N ARG A 95 -1.39 6.09 5.80
CA ARG A 95 -1.02 7.42 5.33
C ARG A 95 0.43 7.45 4.87
N ASP A 96 1.32 6.77 5.60
CA ASP A 96 2.71 6.58 5.16
C ASP A 96 2.79 5.81 3.84
N ALA A 97 2.03 4.71 3.74
CA ALA A 97 2.07 3.82 2.60
C ALA A 97 1.44 4.40 1.32
N PHE A 98 0.33 5.14 1.44
CA PHE A 98 -0.49 5.57 0.30
C PHE A 98 -0.48 7.07 0.03
N VAL A 99 -0.12 7.91 1.00
CA VAL A 99 -0.17 9.38 0.85
C VAL A 99 1.23 9.97 0.70
N LYS A 100 2.18 9.61 1.58
CA LYS A 100 3.54 10.18 1.52
C LYS A 100 4.23 10.03 0.15
N PRO A 101 4.10 8.91 -0.58
CA PRO A 101 4.73 8.77 -1.90
C PRO A 101 4.27 9.80 -2.94
N PHE A 102 3.10 10.42 -2.73
CA PHE A 102 2.52 11.43 -3.63
C PHE A 102 2.54 12.83 -3.04
N GLN A 103 3.06 13.02 -1.84
CA GLN A 103 3.22 14.36 -1.29
C GLN A 103 4.36 15.07 -2.04
N PRO A 104 4.14 16.31 -2.51
CA PRO A 104 5.22 17.08 -3.08
C PRO A 104 6.28 17.32 -2.00
N GLU A 105 7.57 17.28 -2.38
CA GLU A 105 8.62 17.72 -1.48
C GLU A 105 8.29 19.13 -0.96
N PRO A 106 8.45 19.38 0.35
CA PRO A 106 8.18 20.69 0.90
C PRO A 106 9.01 21.71 0.13
N ALA A 107 8.33 22.67 -0.50
CA ALA A 107 8.98 23.71 -1.27
C ALA A 107 10.05 24.36 -0.38
N VAL A 108 11.32 24.17 -0.75
CA VAL A 108 12.46 24.74 -0.03
C VAL A 108 12.30 26.26 -0.07
N THR A 109 11.71 26.82 0.99
CA THR A 109 11.43 28.24 1.10
C THR A 109 12.75 28.90 1.52
N GLY A 110 13.63 29.17 0.55
CA GLY A 110 14.98 29.56 0.93
C GLY A 110 16.01 29.82 -0.16
N LYS A 111 15.63 30.35 -1.33
CA LYS A 111 16.53 31.28 -2.04
C LYS A 111 15.72 32.51 -2.41
N LYS A 112 15.92 33.56 -1.62
CA LYS A 112 15.62 34.94 -1.99
C LYS A 112 16.33 35.20 -3.34
N LEU A 113 15.62 35.01 -4.44
CA LEU A 113 16.02 35.50 -5.75
C LEU A 113 15.90 37.01 -5.70
N SER A 114 16.92 37.68 -5.17
CA SER A 114 17.17 39.08 -5.46
C SER A 114 17.59 39.19 -6.93
N LEU A 115 16.63 39.09 -7.85
CA LEU A 115 16.80 39.66 -9.18
C LEU A 115 16.54 41.16 -9.04
N GLY A 116 17.62 41.93 -8.94
CA GLY A 116 17.56 43.37 -9.09
C GLY A 116 17.05 43.69 -10.49
N LEU A 117 15.82 44.19 -10.59
CA LEU A 117 15.35 44.89 -11.79
C LEU A 117 16.04 46.26 -11.84
N PRO A 118 16.81 46.59 -12.88
CA PRO A 118 17.22 47.97 -13.09
C PRO A 118 15.97 48.81 -13.43
N ALA A 119 15.83 49.95 -12.77
CA ALA A 119 14.74 50.90 -12.99
C ALA A 119 14.70 51.36 -14.46
N PRO A 120 13.51 51.56 -15.06
CA PRO A 120 13.40 52.15 -16.39
C PRO A 120 13.81 53.63 -16.30
N LYS A 121 14.82 54.03 -17.08
CA LYS A 121 15.08 55.46 -17.33
C LYS A 121 14.00 55.95 -18.28
N ALA A 122 13.16 56.85 -17.78
CA ALA A 122 12.24 57.65 -18.58
C ALA A 122 13.00 58.88 -19.13
N SER A 123 12.71 59.18 -20.40
CA SER A 123 12.95 60.42 -21.16
C SER A 123 14.39 60.85 -21.46
#